data_AF-Q6BWK5-F1
#
_entry.id   AF-Q6BWK5-F1
#
_cell.length_a   1.000
_cell.length_b   1.000
_cell.length_c   1.000
_cell.angle_alpha   90.00
_cell.angle_beta   90.00
_cell.angle_gamma   90.00
#
_symmetry.space_group_name_H-M   'P 1'
#
loop_
_entity.id
_entity.type
_entity.pdbx_description
1 polymer ?
#
loop_
_entity_poly.entity_id
_entity_poly.type
_entity_poly.pdbx_seq_one_letter_code
_entity_poly.pdbx_strand_id
1 'polypeptide(L)' 'MSSAHESNSDTSISYEEQLRRQIILNSIENKDYLLVIASQQQKSVQQVKHELMLKLTEG' A
#
# COMPACT_ATOMS: atom_id res chain seq x y z
N MET A 1 -31.45 14.30 23.77
CA MET A 1 -30.95 13.19 22.94
C MET A 1 -31.52 13.40 21.54
N SER A 2 -30.69 13.71 20.55
CA SER A 2 -31.00 13.53 19.12
C SER A 2 -29.70 13.67 18.32
N SER A 3 -29.24 12.50 17.89
CA SER A 3 -28.48 12.15 16.70
C SER A 3 -27.37 13.11 16.25
N ALA A 4 -26.14 12.74 16.65
CA ALA A 4 -24.95 13.08 15.90
C ALA A 4 -25.11 12.56 14.47
N HIS A 5 -25.22 13.48 13.51
CA HIS A 5 -25.20 13.15 12.09
C HIS A 5 -23.82 12.57 11.78
N GLU A 6 -23.80 11.31 11.38
CA GLU A 6 -22.62 10.56 10.95
C GLU A 6 -21.84 11.36 9.91
N SER A 7 -20.56 11.60 10.18
CA SER A 7 -19.59 12.06 9.20
C SER A 7 -19.29 10.92 8.21
N ASN A 8 -20.23 10.63 7.32
CA ASN A 8 -19.97 9.87 6.10
C ASN A 8 -19.27 10.82 5.11
N SER A 9 -18.00 11.10 5.35
CA SER A 9 -17.11 11.56 4.28
C SER A 9 -16.86 10.37 3.35
N ASP A 10 -17.68 10.27 2.31
CA ASP A 10 -17.46 9.49 1.10
C ASP A 10 -16.04 9.70 0.60
N THR A 11 -15.12 8.82 0.99
CA THR A 11 -13.77 8.77 0.42
C THR A 11 -13.81 7.86 -0.79
N SER A 12 -14.43 8.33 -1.87
CA SER A 12 -14.26 7.69 -3.18
C SER A 12 -12.79 7.82 -3.57
N ILE A 13 -12.00 6.79 -3.27
CA ILE A 13 -10.60 6.68 -3.68
C ILE A 13 -10.54 6.81 -5.21
N SER A 14 -9.69 7.70 -5.72
CA SER A 14 -9.54 7.89 -7.17
C SER A 14 -9.13 6.58 -7.84
N TYR A 15 -9.50 6.39 -9.11
CA TYR A 15 -9.08 5.21 -9.87
C TYR A 15 -7.55 5.05 -9.91
N GLU A 16 -6.83 6.17 -9.99
CA GLU A 16 -5.37 6.19 -9.94
C GLU A 16 -4.83 5.65 -8.61
N GLU A 17 -5.44 6.05 -7.49
CA GLU A 17 -5.05 5.57 -6.17
C GLU A 17 -5.44 4.09 -5.98
N GLN A 18 -6.59 3.65 -6.52
CA GLN A 18 -6.95 2.23 -6.53
C GLN A 18 -5.93 1.40 -7.32
N LEU A 19 -5.53 1.85 -8.51
CA LEU A 19 -4.54 1.20 -9.35
C LEU A 19 -3.17 1.16 -8.67
N ARG A 20 -2.75 2.27 -8.06
CA ARG A 20 -1.48 2.36 -7.31
C ARG A 20 -1.45 1.34 -6.17
N ARG A 21 -2.51 1.27 -5.36
CA ARG A 21 -2.65 0.28 -4.28
C ARG A 21 -2.57 -1.15 -4.80
N GLN A 22 -3.26 -1.46 -5.89
CA GLN A 22 -3.23 -2.79 -6.50
C GLN A 22 -1.82 -3.20 -6.92
N ILE A 23 -1.06 -2.29 -7.56
CA ILE A 23 0.33 -2.56 -7.97
C ILE A 23 1.20 -2.85 -6.74
N ILE A 24 1.06 -2.06 -5.68
CA ILE A 24 1.83 -2.23 -4.44
C ILE A 24 1.49 -3.57 -3.77
N LEU A 25 0.20 -3.92 -3.67
CA LEU A 25 -0.24 -5.20 -3.10
C LEU A 25 0.31 -6.39 -3.90
N ASN A 26 0.20 -6.35 -5.24
CA ASN A 26 0.77 -7.36 -6.12
C ASN A 26 2.29 -7.51 -5.92
N SER A 27 2.98 -6.39 -5.69
CA SER A 27 4.43 -6.37 -5.44
C SER A 27 4.80 -6.98 -4.08
N ILE A 28 3.96 -6.81 -3.06
CA ILE A 28 4.16 -7.40 -1.72
C ILE A 28 3.92 -8.92 -1.72
N GLU A 29 3.01 -9.40 -2.58
CA GLU A 29 2.70 -10.83 -2.72
C GLU A 29 3.71 -11.57 -3.60
N ASN A 30 4.34 -10.87 -4.54
CA ASN A 30 5.32 -11.45 -5.45
C ASN A 30 6.69 -11.68 -4.78
N LYS A 31 6.97 -12.93 -4.41
CA LYS A 31 8.23 -13.32 -3.76
C LYS A 31 9.47 -13.07 -4.62
N ASP A 32 9.40 -13.33 -5.92
CA ASP A 32 10.55 -13.16 -6.82
C ASP A 32 10.89 -11.67 -6.97
N TYR A 33 9.87 -10.82 -7.09
CA TYR A 33 10.03 -9.37 -7.08
C TYR A 33 10.74 -8.91 -5.80
N LEU A 34 10.27 -9.37 -4.64
CA LEU A 34 10.88 -9.00 -3.35
C LEU A 34 12.33 -9.45 -3.23
N LEU A 35 12.67 -10.65 -3.71
CA LEU A 35 14.04 -11.16 -3.68
C LEU A 35 14.96 -10.35 -4.60
N VAL A 36 14.51 -10.05 -5.82
CA VAL A 36 15.27 -9.24 -6.79
C VAL A 36 15.54 -7.85 -6.22
N ILE A 37 14.51 -7.18 -5.70
CA ILE A 37 14.63 -5.81 -5.18
C ILE A 37 15.46 -5.78 -3.89
N ALA A 38 15.27 -6.75 -2.99
CA ALA A 38 16.09 -6.86 -1.78
C ALA A 38 17.57 -7.00 -2.11
N SER A 39 17.90 -7.84 -3.10
CA SER A 39 19.27 -8.00 -3.59
C SER A 39 19.83 -6.71 -4.19
N GLN A 40 19.07 -6.03 -5.05
CA GLN A 40 19.48 -4.78 -5.69
C GLN A 40 19.70 -3.64 -4.68
N GLN A 41 18.86 -3.56 -3.66
CA GLN A 41 18.92 -2.49 -2.65
C GLN A 41 19.84 -2.80 -1.47
N GLN A 42 20.45 -4.00 -1.42
CA GLN A 42 21.20 -4.50 -0.26
C GLN A 42 20.38 -4.42 1.04
N LYS A 43 19.10 -4.80 0.97
CA LYS A 43 18.17 -4.82 2.10
C LYS A 43 17.63 -6.22 2.33
N SER A 44 17.05 -6.48 3.49
CA SER A 44 16.27 -7.68 3.72
C SER A 44 14.92 -7.60 3.00
N VAL A 45 14.36 -8.77 2.65
CA VAL A 45 12.98 -8.87 2.11
C VAL A 45 11.96 -8.21 3.05
N GLN A 46 12.18 -8.30 4.37
CA GLN A 46 11.31 -7.67 5.36
C GLN A 46 11.36 -6.14 5.30
N GLN A 47 12.55 -5.56 5.09
CA GLN A 47 12.71 -4.11 4.91
C GLN A 47 12.02 -3.64 3.63
N VAL A 48 12.17 -4.36 2.51
CA VAL A 48 11.49 -4.03 1.25
C VAL A 48 9.96 -4.12 1.41
N LYS A 49 9.45 -5.17 2.07
CA LYS A 49 8.01 -5.28 2.38
C LYS A 49 7.51 -4.12 3.22
N HIS A 50 8.25 -3.73 4.25
CA HIS A 50 7.89 -2.61 5.11
C HIS A 50 7.79 -1.30 4.32
N GLU A 51 8.75 -1.01 3.44
CA GLU A 51 8.73 0.18 2.59
C GLU A 51 7.55 0.18 1.60
N LEU A 52 7.19 -0.97 1.03
CA LEU A 52 6.00 -1.08 0.19
C LEU A 52 4.71 -0.83 0.99
N MET A 53 4.64 -1.31 2.24
CA MET A 53 3.51 -1.04 3.14
C MET A 53 3.41 0.44 3.50
N LEU A 54 4.53 1.14 3.73
CA LEU A 54 4.53 2.59 3.95
C LEU A 54 4.01 3.34 2.73
N LYS A 55 4.48 2.98 1.53
CA LYS A 55 3.98 3.55 0.28
C LYS A 55 2.47 3.32 0.12
N LEU A 56 1.96 2.17 0.54
CA LEU A 56 0.52 1.88 0.49
C LEU A 56 -0.29 2.88 1.33
N THR A 57 0.26 3.32 2.47
CA THR A 57 -0.42 4.24 3.41
C THR A 57 -0.20 5.72 3.12
N GLU A 58 0.90 6.10 2.48
CA GLU A 58 1.32 7.51 2.37
C GLU A 58 0.65 8.34 1.27
N GLY A 59 -0.19 7.73 0.41
CA GLY A 59 -1.00 8.43 -0.61
C GLY A 59 -0.18 9.26 -1.59
#